data_AF-A0A2V8BHR6-F1
#
_entry.id   AF-A0A2V8BHR6-F1
#
_cell.length_a   1.000
_cell.length_b   1.000
_cell.length_c   1.000
_cell.angle_alpha   90.00
_cell.angle_beta   90.00
_cell.angle_gamma   90.00
#
_symmetry.space_group_name_H-M   'P 1'
#
loop_
_entity.id
_entity.type
_entity.pdbx_description
1 polymer ?
#
loop_
_entity_poly.entity_id
_entity_poly.type
_entity_poly.pdbx_seq_one_letter_code
_entity_poly.pdbx_strand_id
1 'polypeptide(L)'
;MYKDLIILGNGVGDRLVYRNDPPGDIRAFHARTGKQVWAFHTIPQPGEFGNDTWQADSWSFTGHTNAWPPMTLDAERGLVFVPLGTPSNDFYGGRRPGANLFAEALVCLDANTGVRRWHYQIVHHGLWDYDNPSPPNLVTIRPDGARRQVD
;
A
#
# COMPACT_ATOMS: atom_id res chain seq x y z
N MET A 1 3.03 1.41 -15.65
CA MET A 1 3.02 2.76 -16.26
C MET A 1 1.59 3.11 -16.61
N TYR A 2 1.14 4.33 -16.32
CA TYR A 2 -0.21 4.81 -16.64
C TYR A 2 -0.10 6.22 -17.23
N LYS A 3 -0.50 6.40 -18.50
CA LYS A 3 -0.17 7.62 -19.27
C LYS A 3 1.34 7.91 -19.19
N ASP A 4 1.74 9.15 -18.88
CA ASP A 4 3.12 9.54 -18.64
C ASP A 4 3.61 9.30 -17.19
N LEU A 5 2.95 8.45 -16.40
CA LEU A 5 3.34 8.16 -15.01
C LEU A 5 3.97 6.76 -14.86
N ILE A 6 5.14 6.72 -14.22
CA ILE A 6 5.75 5.51 -13.67
C ILE A 6 5.38 5.46 -12.20
N ILE A 7 4.53 4.50 -11.81
CA ILE A 7 4.12 4.25 -10.43
C ILE A 7 4.99 3.12 -9.88
N LEU A 8 5.61 3.36 -8.73
CA LEU A 8 6.59 2.46 -8.12
C LEU A 8 6.20 2.16 -6.67
N GLY A 9 6.31 0.88 -6.31
CA GLY A 9 6.48 0.45 -4.93
C GLY A 9 7.96 0.35 -4.57
N ASN A 10 8.26 -0.40 -3.52
CA ASN A 10 9.62 -0.59 -3.02
C ASN A 10 9.76 -1.93 -2.29
N GLY A 11 11.00 -2.37 -2.08
CA GLY A 11 11.34 -3.47 -1.18
C GLY A 11 12.29 -2.96 -0.10
N VAL A 12 11.88 -3.09 1.17
CA VAL A 12 12.79 -2.91 2.31
C VAL A 12 13.12 -4.32 2.82
N GLY A 13 14.37 -4.57 3.18
CA GLY A 13 14.79 -5.92 3.57
C GLY A 13 14.46 -6.23 5.02
N ASP A 14 13.69 -7.30 5.26
CA ASP A 14 13.13 -7.69 6.57
C ASP A 14 14.19 -8.09 7.61
N ARG A 15 15.35 -8.52 7.12
CA ARG A 15 16.40 -9.14 7.96
C ARG A 15 17.08 -8.15 8.91
N LEU A 16 16.99 -6.86 8.62
CA LEU A 16 17.58 -5.78 9.42
C LEU A 16 16.43 -4.88 9.89
N VAL A 17 16.27 -4.79 11.21
CA VAL A 17 15.19 -4.04 11.84
C VAL A 17 15.80 -2.85 12.53
N TYR A 18 15.67 -1.67 11.92
CA TYR A 18 16.14 -0.43 12.50
C TYR A 18 14.97 0.44 12.95
N ARG A 19 15.20 1.21 14.00
CA ARG A 19 14.30 2.32 14.34
C ARG A 19 14.39 3.35 13.22
N ASN A 20 13.25 3.80 12.73
CA ASN A 20 13.13 4.70 11.58
C ASN A 20 13.59 4.06 10.25
N ASP A 21 13.35 2.76 10.09
CA ASP A 21 13.43 2.15 8.75
C ASP A 21 12.53 2.92 7.76
N PRO A 22 12.92 2.99 6.47
CA PRO A 22 12.14 3.73 5.50
C PRO A 22 10.74 3.12 5.34
N PRO A 23 9.68 3.95 5.25
CA PRO A 23 8.35 3.47 4.94
C PRO A 23 8.25 3.01 3.48
N GLY A 24 7.22 2.23 3.22
CA GLY A 24 6.90 1.56 1.98
C GLY A 24 6.13 2.40 0.96
N ASP A 25 6.32 3.72 0.97
CA ASP A 25 5.46 4.66 0.25
C ASP A 25 5.38 4.37 -1.25
N ILE A 26 4.18 4.47 -1.80
CA ILE A 26 3.96 4.39 -3.24
C ILE A 26 4.18 5.76 -3.85
N ARG A 27 4.95 5.82 -4.93
CA ARG A 27 5.29 7.09 -5.58
C ARG A 27 5.08 7.01 -7.07
N ALA A 28 4.64 8.12 -7.66
CA ALA A 28 4.60 8.27 -9.10
C ALA A 28 5.54 9.35 -9.58
N PHE A 29 6.19 9.06 -10.71
CA PHE A 29 7.12 9.95 -11.38
C PHE A 29 6.71 10.15 -12.83
N HIS A 30 6.88 11.37 -13.32
CA HIS A 30 6.67 11.68 -14.73
C HIS A 30 7.74 10.98 -15.57
N ALA A 31 7.33 10.12 -16.50
CA ALA A 31 8.17 9.17 -17.22
C ALA A 31 9.32 9.82 -18.00
N ARG A 32 9.12 11.04 -18.51
CA ARG A 32 10.11 11.74 -19.34
C ARG A 32 11.06 12.62 -18.54
N THR A 33 10.65 13.08 -17.37
CA THR A 33 11.39 14.10 -16.61
C THR A 33 11.91 13.59 -15.28
N GLY A 34 11.41 12.45 -14.80
CA GLY A 34 11.75 11.91 -13.48
C GLY A 34 11.17 12.72 -12.32
N LYS A 35 10.38 13.78 -12.57
CA LYS A 35 9.78 14.58 -11.50
C LYS A 35 8.73 13.76 -10.75
N GLN A 36 8.80 13.71 -9.43
CA GLN A 36 7.76 13.11 -8.59
C GLN A 36 6.45 13.90 -8.75
N VAL A 37 5.36 13.19 -9.00
CA VAL A 37 4.02 13.76 -9.24
C VAL A 37 3.16 13.62 -7.99
N TRP A 38 3.16 12.45 -7.36
CA TRP A 38 2.43 12.20 -6.12
C TRP A 38 3.13 11.11 -5.29
N ALA A 39 2.77 11.05 -4.01
CA ALA A 39 3.14 9.98 -3.09
C ALA A 39 1.93 9.58 -2.25
N PHE A 40 1.84 8.31 -1.89
CA PHE A 40 0.89 7.76 -0.93
C PHE A 40 1.66 7.16 0.23
N HIS A 41 1.45 7.69 1.43
CA HIS A 41 2.07 7.17 2.64
C HIS A 41 1.37 5.87 3.06
N THR A 42 2.12 4.76 3.06
CA THR A 42 1.56 3.46 3.47
C THR A 42 1.47 3.33 4.98
N ILE A 43 2.33 4.06 5.70
CA ILE A 43 2.23 4.38 7.12
C ILE A 43 1.73 5.84 7.23
N PRO A 44 0.45 6.06 7.57
CA PRO A 44 -0.16 7.38 7.56
C PRO A 44 0.50 8.35 8.55
N GLN A 45 0.67 9.59 8.13
CA GLN A 45 1.23 10.69 8.91
C GLN A 45 0.14 11.42 9.74
N PRO A 46 0.49 12.32 10.69
CA PRO A 46 -0.49 13.06 11.48
C PRO A 46 -1.53 13.77 10.61
N GLY A 47 -2.80 13.52 10.90
CA GLY A 47 -3.93 14.08 10.15
C GLY A 47 -4.34 13.28 8.91
N GLU A 48 -3.59 12.24 8.52
CA GLU A 48 -3.96 11.33 7.44
C GLU A 48 -4.88 10.21 7.93
N PHE A 49 -5.71 9.71 7.02
CA PHE A 49 -6.63 8.61 7.32
C PHE A 49 -5.87 7.35 7.77
N GLY A 50 -6.25 6.79 8.90
CA GLY A 50 -5.67 5.56 9.45
C GLY A 50 -4.51 5.79 10.42
N ASN A 51 -4.01 7.02 10.57
CA ASN A 51 -2.95 7.34 11.54
C ASN A 51 -3.36 7.02 12.98
N ASP A 52 -4.65 7.17 13.31
CA ASP A 52 -5.25 6.83 14.60
C ASP A 52 -5.14 5.34 14.96
N THR A 53 -4.89 4.48 13.97
CA THR A 53 -4.66 3.03 14.18
C THR A 53 -3.22 2.69 14.58
N TRP A 54 -2.32 3.67 14.59
CA TRP A 54 -0.92 3.55 15.02
C TRP A 54 -0.75 4.18 16.39
N GLN A 55 -0.99 3.38 17.43
CA GLN A 55 -0.94 3.88 18.81
C GLN A 55 0.49 4.16 19.26
N ALA A 56 0.62 4.93 20.35
CA ALA A 56 1.89 5.32 20.94
C ALA A 56 2.86 5.99 19.94
N ASP A 57 2.32 6.73 18.98
CA ASP A 57 3.04 7.41 17.90
C ASP A 57 3.97 6.48 17.09
N SER A 58 3.62 5.20 17.02
CA SER A 58 4.44 4.19 16.35
C SER A 58 4.64 4.44 14.85
N TRP A 59 3.70 5.13 14.21
CA TRP A 59 3.83 5.63 12.83
C TRP A 59 5.10 6.45 12.58
N SER A 60 5.65 7.11 13.61
CA SER A 60 6.78 8.04 13.46
C SER A 60 8.14 7.35 13.37
N PHE A 61 8.23 6.08 13.75
CA PHE A 61 9.49 5.34 13.80
C PHE A 61 9.40 3.92 13.22
N THR A 62 8.21 3.43 12.88
CA THR A 62 8.03 2.18 12.14
C THR A 62 8.26 2.43 10.65
N GLY A 63 8.95 1.49 10.00
CA GLY A 63 9.14 1.45 8.55
C GLY A 63 8.44 0.26 7.90
N HIS A 64 8.81 -0.02 6.64
CA HIS A 64 8.27 -1.08 5.79
C HIS A 64 6.81 -0.80 5.40
N THR A 65 5.91 -1.79 5.45
CA THR A 65 4.59 -1.66 4.81
C THR A 65 4.74 -1.36 3.31
N ASN A 66 5.63 -2.09 2.66
CA ASN A 66 6.07 -1.84 1.29
C ASN A 66 5.28 -2.67 0.27
N ALA A 67 5.18 -2.15 -0.95
CA ALA A 67 4.69 -2.87 -2.12
C ALA A 67 5.86 -3.44 -2.92
N TRP A 68 6.45 -4.52 -2.41
CA TRP A 68 7.47 -5.28 -3.14
C TRP A 68 6.93 -6.19 -4.27
N PRO A 69 5.69 -6.72 -4.22
CA PRO A 69 5.15 -7.49 -5.31
C PRO A 69 4.72 -6.58 -6.47
N PRO A 70 4.47 -7.16 -7.66
CA PRO A 70 3.81 -6.42 -8.74
C PRO A 70 2.45 -5.86 -8.32
N MET A 71 2.09 -4.70 -8.88
CA MET A 71 0.78 -4.06 -8.72
C MET A 71 -0.11 -4.33 -9.95
N THR A 72 -1.42 -4.19 -9.77
CA THR A 72 -2.38 -4.28 -10.89
C THR A 72 -2.89 -2.91 -11.29
N LEU A 73 -3.02 -2.66 -12.61
CA LEU A 73 -3.51 -1.39 -13.16
C LEU A 73 -4.78 -1.64 -13.98
N ASP A 74 -5.88 -0.98 -13.60
CA ASP A 74 -7.04 -0.77 -14.45
C ASP A 74 -6.86 0.55 -15.21
N ALA A 75 -6.31 0.46 -16.43
CA ALA A 75 -6.02 1.64 -17.24
C ALA A 75 -7.29 2.34 -17.76
N GLU A 76 -8.39 1.59 -17.95
CA GLU A 76 -9.66 2.16 -18.42
C GLU A 76 -10.26 3.07 -17.35
N ARG A 77 -10.18 2.66 -16.08
CA ARG A 77 -10.72 3.41 -14.94
C ARG A 77 -9.73 4.34 -14.27
N GLY A 78 -8.44 4.20 -14.60
CA GLY A 78 -7.37 4.95 -13.94
C GLY A 78 -7.19 4.58 -12.47
N LEU A 79 -7.27 3.28 -12.16
CA LEU A 79 -7.08 2.75 -10.80
C LEU A 79 -5.84 1.86 -10.74
N VAL A 80 -5.06 2.01 -9.68
CA VAL A 80 -3.95 1.10 -9.36
C VAL A 80 -4.21 0.40 -8.03
N PHE A 81 -4.01 -0.90 -8.03
CA PHE A 81 -4.26 -1.80 -6.92
C PHE A 81 -2.92 -2.26 -6.35
N VAL A 82 -2.70 -1.95 -5.08
CA VAL A 82 -1.41 -2.05 -4.42
C VAL A 82 -1.52 -3.03 -3.26
N PRO A 83 -0.92 -4.24 -3.38
CA PRO A 83 -0.75 -5.12 -2.23
C PRO A 83 0.37 -4.57 -1.33
N LEU A 84 0.10 -4.44 -0.04
CA LEU A 84 1.05 -3.97 0.96
C LEU A 84 1.47 -5.10 1.90
N GLY A 85 2.73 -5.02 2.34
CA GLY A 85 3.34 -5.94 3.30
C GLY A 85 3.23 -5.50 4.76
N THR A 86 3.95 -6.23 5.60
CA THR A 86 4.01 -6.13 7.05
C THR A 86 4.86 -4.91 7.46
N PRO A 87 4.58 -4.25 8.60
CA PRO A 87 5.46 -3.21 9.13
C PRO A 87 6.57 -3.82 9.98
N SER A 88 7.73 -3.19 9.95
CA SER A 88 8.84 -3.59 10.82
C SER A 88 8.44 -3.46 12.30
N ASN A 89 8.71 -4.41 13.17
CA ASN A 89 9.26 -5.75 12.96
C ASN A 89 8.15 -6.75 12.62
N ASP A 90 8.40 -7.68 11.71
CA ASP A 90 7.36 -8.59 11.20
C ASP A 90 6.86 -9.61 12.23
N PHE A 91 7.68 -9.92 13.23
CA PHE A 91 7.41 -10.94 14.25
C PHE A 91 7.24 -10.36 15.66
N TYR A 92 7.29 -9.04 15.81
CA TYR A 92 7.11 -8.36 17.10
C TYR A 92 6.39 -7.01 16.95
N GLY A 93 5.12 -6.97 17.38
CA GLY A 93 4.27 -5.79 17.30
C GLY A 93 4.23 -4.94 18.58
N GLY A 94 4.93 -5.32 19.66
CA GLY A 94 4.84 -4.62 20.95
C GLY A 94 5.28 -3.15 20.93
N ARG A 95 6.04 -2.74 19.90
CA ARG A 95 6.44 -1.34 19.64
C ARG A 95 5.50 -0.58 18.69
N ARG A 96 4.54 -1.27 18.07
CA ARG A 96 3.55 -0.70 17.15
C ARG A 96 2.12 -1.13 17.49
N PRO A 97 1.63 -0.82 18.70
CA PRO A 97 0.27 -1.18 19.07
C PRO A 97 -0.78 -0.57 18.13
N GLY A 98 -1.92 -1.26 17.99
CA GLY A 98 -3.02 -0.87 17.12
C GLY A 98 -3.06 -1.67 15.81
N ALA A 99 -4.06 -1.39 14.96
CA ALA A 99 -4.29 -2.17 13.75
C ALA A 99 -3.23 -1.95 12.65
N ASN A 100 -2.45 -0.87 12.74
CA ASN A 100 -1.36 -0.53 11.81
C ASN A 100 -1.82 -0.32 10.36
N LEU A 101 -2.97 0.30 10.11
CA LEU A 101 -3.46 0.54 8.74
C LEU A 101 -2.51 1.51 7.99
N PHE A 102 -1.97 1.21 6.80
CA PHE A 102 -2.44 0.30 5.75
C PHE A 102 -1.65 -1.02 5.62
N ALA A 103 -1.06 -1.52 6.70
CA ALA A 103 -0.31 -2.76 6.67
C ALA A 103 -1.14 -3.97 6.26
N GLU A 104 -0.51 -4.87 5.50
CA GLU A 104 -1.12 -6.13 5.04
C GLU A 104 -2.51 -5.92 4.40
N ALA A 105 -2.65 -4.79 3.70
CA ALA A 105 -3.88 -4.38 3.03
C ALA A 105 -3.74 -4.44 1.51
N LEU A 106 -4.88 -4.58 0.85
CA LEU A 106 -5.03 -4.20 -0.54
C LEU A 106 -5.56 -2.76 -0.60
N VAL A 107 -4.81 -1.87 -1.26
CA VAL A 107 -5.19 -0.46 -1.41
C VAL A 107 -5.48 -0.15 -2.88
N CYS A 108 -6.62 0.50 -3.14
CA CYS A 108 -6.96 1.01 -4.46
C CYS A 108 -6.75 2.53 -4.49
N LEU A 109 -5.88 2.99 -5.38
CA LEU A 109 -5.53 4.40 -5.57
C LEU A 109 -5.99 4.89 -6.94
N ASP A 110 -6.36 6.16 -7.03
CA ASP A 110 -6.46 6.86 -8.29
C ASP A 110 -5.06 7.00 -8.91
N ALA A 111 -4.85 6.45 -10.10
CA ALA A 111 -3.53 6.36 -10.72
C ALA A 111 -2.97 7.74 -11.16
N ASN A 112 -3.81 8.76 -11.33
CA ASN A 112 -3.35 10.11 -11.69
C ASN A 112 -2.87 10.89 -10.47
N THR A 113 -3.47 10.65 -9.30
CA THR A 113 -3.35 11.53 -8.13
C THR A 113 -2.77 10.85 -6.88
N GLY A 114 -2.77 9.52 -6.83
CA GLY A 114 -2.41 8.76 -5.63
C GLY A 114 -3.47 8.79 -4.54
N VAL A 115 -4.63 9.41 -4.78
CA VAL A 115 -5.71 9.50 -3.78
C VAL A 115 -6.32 8.13 -3.56
N ARG A 116 -6.43 7.72 -2.29
CA ARG A 116 -7.09 6.48 -1.89
C ARG A 116 -8.57 6.48 -2.26
N ARG A 117 -8.99 5.49 -3.05
CA ARG A 117 -10.40 5.26 -3.41
C ARG A 117 -11.07 4.35 -2.39
N TRP A 118 -10.42 3.24 -2.07
CA TRP A 118 -10.82 2.31 -1.02
C TRP A 118 -9.60 1.49 -0.58
N HIS A 119 -9.77 0.72 0.49
CA HIS A 119 -8.80 -0.29 0.92
C HIS A 119 -9.54 -1.45 1.59
N TYR A 120 -8.88 -2.60 1.67
CA TYR A 120 -9.30 -3.73 2.49
C TYR A 120 -8.08 -4.26 3.24
N GLN A 121 -8.08 -4.15 4.57
CA GLN A 121 -7.01 -4.67 5.42
C GLN A 121 -7.27 -6.15 5.72
N ILE A 122 -6.34 -7.02 5.35
CA ILE A 122 -6.49 -8.48 5.48
C ILE A 122 -6.04 -8.93 6.86
N VAL A 123 -4.88 -8.44 7.31
CA VAL A 123 -4.34 -8.71 8.65
C VAL A 123 -4.29 -7.40 9.43
N HIS A 124 -4.87 -7.43 10.64
CA HIS A 124 -4.77 -6.33 11.58
C HIS A 124 -3.65 -6.67 12.56
N HIS A 125 -2.71 -5.74 12.75
CA HIS A 125 -1.57 -5.94 13.66
C HIS A 125 -0.78 -7.23 13.34
N GLY A 126 -0.27 -7.40 12.12
CA GLY A 126 0.46 -8.62 11.75
C GLY A 126 1.69 -8.89 12.60
N LEU A 127 1.96 -10.17 12.85
CA LEU A 127 3.05 -10.69 13.68
C LEU A 127 3.73 -11.91 13.03
N TRP A 128 3.45 -12.17 11.76
CA TRP A 128 3.79 -13.42 11.08
C TRP A 128 4.30 -13.24 9.66
N ASP A 129 4.64 -12.01 9.26
CA ASP A 129 5.13 -11.73 7.89
C ASP A 129 4.12 -12.22 6.82
N TYR A 130 2.85 -11.86 6.99
CA TYR A 130 1.78 -12.26 6.06
C TYR A 130 1.58 -11.22 4.97
N ASP A 131 2.69 -10.91 4.32
CA ASP A 131 2.76 -10.06 3.15
C ASP A 131 1.83 -10.57 2.05
N ASN A 132 1.09 -9.65 1.44
CA ASN A 132 0.31 -9.94 0.25
C ASN A 132 1.27 -10.13 -0.94
N PRO A 133 1.57 -11.36 -1.39
CA PRO A 133 2.76 -11.61 -2.20
C PRO A 133 2.49 -11.53 -3.71
N SER A 134 1.27 -11.11 -4.10
CA SER A 134 0.83 -11.18 -5.48
C SER A 134 -0.10 -10.03 -5.86
N PRO A 135 -0.09 -9.60 -7.14
CA PRO A 135 -1.06 -8.65 -7.66
C PRO A 135 -2.48 -9.25 -7.64
N PRO A 136 -3.52 -8.47 -7.29
CA PRO A 136 -4.90 -8.93 -7.44
C PRO A 136 -5.28 -9.09 -8.92
N ASN A 137 -6.15 -10.05 -9.22
CA ASN A 137 -6.67 -10.25 -10.57
C ASN A 137 -7.95 -9.43 -10.77
N LEU A 138 -7.98 -8.59 -11.81
CA LEU A 138 -9.19 -7.88 -12.21
C LEU A 138 -10.02 -8.73 -13.16
N VAL A 139 -11.28 -9.01 -12.78
CA VAL A 139 -12.17 -9.87 -13.55
C VAL A 139 -13.54 -9.20 -13.70
N THR A 140 -14.09 -9.24 -14.92
CA THR A 140 -15.50 -8.91 -15.15
C THR A 140 -16.34 -10.16 -15.01
N ILE A 141 -17.26 -10.17 -14.06
CA ILE A 141 -18.21 -11.27 -13.89
C ILE A 141 -19.56 -10.85 -14.51
N ARG A 142 -20.30 -11.82 -15.04
CA ARG A 142 -21.67 -11.62 -15.53
C ARG A 142 -22.63 -12.54 -14.75
N PRO A 143 -22.92 -12.25 -13.47
CA PRO A 143 -24.09 -12.86 -12.84
C PRO A 143 -25.31 -12.37 -13.63
N ASP A 144 -26.29 -13.21 -13.93
CA ASP A 144 -27.60 -12.87 -14.55
C ASP A 144 -27.65 -12.17 -15.93
N GLY A 145 -26.51 -11.90 -16.58
CA GLY A 145 -26.45 -11.19 -17.86
C GLY A 145 -26.18 -9.69 -17.72
N ALA A 146 -26.23 -9.13 -16.51
CA ALA A 146 -25.71 -7.81 -16.23
C ALA A 146 -24.17 -7.82 -16.08
N ARG A 147 -23.48 -6.89 -16.73
CA ARG A 147 -22.03 -6.74 -16.62
C ARG A 147 -21.69 -6.10 -15.28
N ARG A 148 -21.12 -6.85 -14.34
CA ARG A 148 -20.56 -6.32 -13.09
C ARG A 148 -19.06 -6.56 -13.08
N GLN A 149 -18.29 -5.48 -13.20
CA GLN A 149 -16.86 -5.58 -12.91
C GLN A 149 -16.67 -5.64 -11.39
N VAL A 150 -15.74 -6.47 -10.94
CA VAL A 150 -15.40 -6.61 -9.53
C VAL A 150 -14.01 -6.03 -9.34
N ASP A 151 -13.90 -5.10 -8.40
CA ASP A 151 -12.67 -4.46 -7.92
C ASP A 151 -12.35 -4.92 -6.49
#